data_AF-A0A850JM12-F1
#
_entry.id   AF-A0A850JM12-F1
#
_cell.length_a   1.000
_cell.length_b   1.000
_cell.length_c   1.000
_cell.angle_alpha   90.00
_cell.angle_beta   90.00
_cell.angle_gamma   90.00
#
_symmetry.space_group_name_H-M   'P 1'
#
loop_
_entity.id
_entity.type
_entity.pdbx_description
1 polymer ?
#
loop_
_entity_poly.entity_id
_entity_poly.type
_entity_poly.pdbx_seq_one_letter_code
_entity_poly.pdbx_strand_id
1 'polypeptide(L)'
;MRDPSGRLLQLLSLLQTPREWPGGELAARLGVAPRTIRRDIDRLRELGYPVHATRGGAGGYRLTAGTAMPPLLLDDDEATAIAIGLRTAAAGAVTGIEDTSLRALAKLEQVLPHRLRARVAALTEAAVSLPPQDAAPPAADPAV
;
A
#
# COMPACT_ATOMS: atom_id res chain seq x y z
N MET A 1 -7.84 -29.01 -7.47
CA MET A 1 -6.52 -28.37 -7.69
C MET A 1 -6.67 -26.88 -7.45
N ARG A 2 -5.92 -26.26 -6.52
CA ARG A 2 -5.89 -24.79 -6.42
C ARG A 2 -5.35 -24.24 -7.73
N ASP A 3 -6.11 -23.37 -8.38
CA ASP A 3 -5.71 -22.64 -9.58
C ASP A 3 -4.31 -22.01 -9.38
N PRO A 4 -3.33 -22.28 -10.27
CA PRO A 4 -1.98 -21.72 -10.18
C PRO A 4 -1.97 -20.20 -10.02
N SER A 5 -2.92 -19.50 -10.66
CA SER A 5 -3.02 -18.04 -10.60
C SER A 5 -3.46 -17.58 -9.21
N GLY A 6 -4.52 -18.18 -8.65
CA GLY A 6 -4.97 -17.90 -7.28
C GLY A 6 -3.90 -18.16 -6.22
N ARG A 7 -3.10 -19.22 -6.37
CA ARG A 7 -1.98 -19.51 -5.46
C ARG A 7 -0.88 -18.46 -5.54
N LEU A 8 -0.55 -17.99 -6.75
CA LEU A 8 0.49 -16.99 -6.95
C LEU A 8 0.10 -15.65 -6.29
N LEU A 9 -1.17 -15.26 -6.40
CA LEU A 9 -1.71 -14.07 -5.73
C LEU A 9 -1.73 -14.22 -4.21
N GLN A 10 -2.08 -15.40 -3.68
CA GLN A 10 -1.98 -15.67 -2.24
C GLN A 10 -0.54 -15.61 -1.74
N LEU A 11 0.41 -16.18 -2.49
CA LEU A 11 1.84 -16.10 -2.16
C LEU A 11 2.32 -14.64 -2.13
N LEU A 12 1.95 -13.85 -3.13
CA LEU A 12 2.27 -12.42 -3.17
C LEU A 12 1.72 -11.67 -1.95
N SER A 13 0.46 -11.89 -1.60
CA SER A 13 -0.18 -11.27 -0.43
C SER A 13 0.56 -11.59 0.87
N LEU A 14 1.02 -12.84 1.06
CA LEU A 14 1.84 -13.21 2.23
C LEU A 14 3.16 -12.42 2.26
N LEU A 15 3.85 -12.32 1.12
CA LEU A 15 5.14 -11.63 1.02
C LEU A 15 5.07 -10.11 1.20
N GLN A 16 3.88 -9.51 1.06
CA GLN A 16 3.64 -8.08 1.28
C GLN A 16 3.63 -7.70 2.77
N THR A 17 3.53 -8.66 3.68
CA THR A 17 3.72 -8.40 5.12
C THR A 17 5.20 -8.05 5.40
N PRO A 18 5.53 -7.06 6.24
CA PRO A 18 6.90 -6.61 6.53
C PRO A 18 7.65 -7.61 7.43
N ARG A 19 7.80 -8.86 6.99
CA ARG A 19 8.52 -9.94 7.68
C ARG A 19 9.25 -10.84 6.70
N GLU A 20 10.11 -11.70 7.22
CA GLU A 20 10.76 -12.74 6.42
C GLU A 20 10.01 -14.06 6.57
N TRP A 21 9.82 -14.77 5.45
CA TRP A 21 8.99 -15.96 5.38
C TRP A 21 9.81 -17.22 5.12
N PRO A 22 9.94 -18.15 6.08
CA PRO A 22 10.57 -19.43 5.83
C PRO A 22 9.85 -20.19 4.70
N GLY A 23 10.60 -20.77 3.77
CA GLY A 23 10.02 -21.51 2.64
C GLY A 23 9.12 -22.67 3.06
N GLY A 24 9.44 -23.32 4.19
CA GLY A 24 8.60 -24.37 4.78
C GLY A 24 7.28 -23.85 5.32
N GLU A 25 7.25 -22.64 5.90
CA GLU A 25 6.01 -22.04 6.40
C GLU A 25 5.09 -21.62 5.25
N LEU A 26 5.65 -21.03 4.17
CA LEU A 26 4.90 -20.70 2.97
C LEU A 26 4.29 -21.97 2.33
N ALA A 27 5.08 -23.04 2.26
CA ALA A 27 4.64 -24.35 1.76
C ALA A 27 3.46 -24.90 2.59
N ALA A 28 3.57 -24.86 3.91
CA ALA A 28 2.50 -25.30 4.81
C ALA A 28 1.21 -24.47 4.65
N ARG A 29 1.32 -23.13 4.64
CA ARG A 29 0.15 -22.23 4.52
C ARG A 29 -0.56 -22.34 3.17
N LEU A 30 0.20 -22.53 2.09
CA LEU A 30 -0.34 -22.65 0.74
C LEU A 30 -0.72 -24.09 0.38
N GLY A 31 -0.40 -25.06 1.25
CA GLY A 31 -0.71 -26.48 1.04
C GLY A 31 0.05 -27.10 -0.14
N VAL A 32 1.30 -26.67 -0.36
CA VAL A 32 2.13 -27.11 -1.49
C VAL A 32 3.53 -27.54 -1.05
N ALA A 33 4.24 -28.25 -1.91
CA ALA A 33 5.61 -28.65 -1.63
C ALA A 33 6.59 -27.45 -1.68
N PRO A 34 7.71 -27.47 -0.93
CA PRO A 34 8.72 -26.40 -0.97
C PRO A 34 9.27 -26.10 -2.38
N ARG A 35 9.37 -27.12 -3.24
CA ARG A 35 9.76 -26.95 -4.66
C ARG A 35 8.78 -26.09 -5.46
N THR A 36 7.49 -26.14 -5.12
CA THR A 36 6.45 -25.32 -5.76
C THR A 36 6.57 -23.88 -5.30
N ILE A 37 6.88 -23.64 -4.02
CA ILE A 37 7.17 -22.28 -3.53
C ILE A 37 8.33 -21.67 -4.29
N ARG A 38 9.46 -22.39 -4.44
CA ARG A 38 10.61 -21.89 -5.23
C ARG A 38 10.19 -21.48 -6.65
N ARG A 39 9.44 -22.35 -7.34
CA ARG A 39 8.94 -22.07 -8.69
C ARG A 39 7.99 -20.86 -8.73
N ASP A 40 7.09 -20.73 -7.77
CA ASP A 40 6.14 -19.62 -7.72
C ASP A 40 6.86 -18.30 -7.37
N ILE A 41 7.91 -18.33 -6.52
CA ILE A 41 8.81 -17.19 -6.26
C ILE A 41 9.53 -16.75 -7.52
N ASP A 42 10.08 -17.67 -8.29
CA ASP A 42 10.78 -17.33 -9.54
C ASP A 42 9.80 -16.71 -10.55
N ARG A 43 8.56 -17.22 -10.60
CA ARG A 43 7.50 -16.62 -11.42
C ARG A 43 7.12 -15.21 -10.97
N LEU A 44 7.09 -14.94 -9.66
CA LEU A 44 6.89 -13.57 -9.16
C LEU A 44 8.05 -12.64 -9.59
N ARG A 45 9.30 -13.12 -9.57
CA ARG A 45 10.46 -12.35 -10.04
C ARG A 45 10.38 -12.02 -11.53
N GLU A 46 9.97 -12.98 -12.35
CA GLU A 46 9.72 -12.77 -13.79
C GLU A 46 8.64 -11.71 -14.04
N LEU A 47 7.63 -11.63 -13.16
CA LEU A 47 6.58 -10.61 -13.20
C LEU A 47 7.00 -9.25 -12.63
N GLY A 48 8.28 -9.07 -12.27
CA GLY A 48 8.82 -7.80 -11.77
C GLY A 48 8.67 -7.60 -10.26
N TYR A 49 8.25 -8.61 -9.49
CA TYR A 49 8.20 -8.53 -8.04
C TYR A 49 9.56 -8.94 -7.44
N PRO A 50 10.31 -8.01 -6.83
CA PRO A 50 11.64 -8.31 -6.29
C PRO A 50 11.52 -9.11 -4.98
N VAL A 51 11.62 -10.43 -5.09
CA VAL A 51 11.67 -11.31 -3.91
C VAL A 51 13.12 -11.62 -3.56
N HIS A 52 13.59 -11.12 -2.43
CA HIS A 52 14.89 -11.49 -1.86
C HIS A 52 14.78 -12.84 -1.13
N ALA A 53 15.82 -13.67 -1.25
CA ALA A 53 15.92 -14.94 -0.55
C ALA A 53 17.19 -14.95 0.30
N THR A 54 17.04 -15.04 1.62
CA THR A 54 18.17 -15.17 2.53
C THR A 54 18.53 -16.65 2.68
N ARG A 55 19.83 -16.98 2.61
CA ARG A 55 20.31 -18.36 2.82
C ARG A 55 20.64 -18.60 4.30
N GLY A 56 20.44 -19.83 4.79
CA GLY A 56 20.78 -20.24 6.16
C GLY A 56 19.64 -20.97 6.88
N GLY A 57 19.89 -21.44 8.11
CA GLY A 57 18.91 -22.19 8.91
C GLY A 57 17.65 -21.40 9.30
N ALA A 58 17.72 -20.06 9.27
CA ALA A 58 16.59 -19.14 9.43
C ALA A 58 16.21 -18.42 8.13
N GLY A 59 16.77 -18.85 6.99
CA GLY A 59 16.60 -18.16 5.71
C GLY A 59 15.15 -18.20 5.21
N GLY A 60 14.69 -17.08 4.65
CA GLY A 60 13.34 -16.98 4.09
C GLY A 60 13.25 -16.08 2.88
N TYR A 61 12.00 -15.85 2.48
CA TYR A 61 11.62 -14.99 1.37
C TYR A 61 11.00 -13.71 1.91
N ARG A 62 11.34 -12.58 1.29
CA ARG A 62 10.72 -11.29 1.59
C ARG A 62 10.58 -10.49 0.30
N LEU A 63 9.47 -9.77 0.17
CA LEU A 63 9.34 -8.76 -0.87
C LEU A 63 10.17 -7.52 -0.49
N THR A 64 11.10 -7.12 -1.34
CA THR A 64 11.88 -5.90 -1.14
C THR A 64 11.27 -4.74 -1.91
N ALA A 65 11.63 -3.50 -1.58
CA ALA A 65 11.31 -2.38 -2.46
C ALA A 65 12.00 -2.60 -3.82
N GLY A 66 11.23 -2.55 -4.91
CA GLY A 66 11.72 -2.67 -6.29
C GLY A 66 11.92 -1.32 -6.96
N THR A 67 12.25 -1.35 -8.25
CA THR A 67 12.27 -0.15 -9.11
C THR A 67 10.88 0.37 -9.45
N ALA A 68 9.83 -0.44 -9.28
CA ALA A 68 8.43 -0.08 -9.43
C ALA A 68 7.61 -0.65 -8.26
N MET A 69 6.55 0.07 -7.87
CA MET A 69 5.63 -0.36 -6.83
C MET A 69 4.68 -1.44 -7.38
N PRO A 70 4.65 -2.65 -6.79
CA PRO A 70 3.70 -3.69 -7.19
C PRO A 70 2.25 -3.31 -6.83
N PRO A 71 1.22 -3.98 -7.41
CA PRO A 71 -0.16 -3.87 -6.95
C PRO A 71 -0.26 -4.11 -5.44
N LEU A 72 -0.65 -3.07 -4.72
CA LEU A 72 -0.82 -3.10 -3.27
C LEU A 72 -2.23 -3.63 -2.96
N LEU A 73 -2.31 -4.63 -2.09
CA LEU A 73 -3.56 -5.00 -1.46
C LEU A 73 -3.76 -4.05 -0.28
N LEU A 74 -4.66 -3.09 -0.47
CA LEU A 74 -5.04 -2.12 0.55
C LEU A 74 -6.32 -2.59 1.23
N ASP A 75 -6.39 -2.48 2.54
CA ASP A 75 -7.67 -2.59 3.24
C ASP A 75 -8.53 -1.32 3.09
N ASP A 76 -9.76 -1.38 3.61
CA ASP A 76 -10.73 -0.30 3.48
C ASP A 76 -10.25 1.01 4.17
N ASP A 77 -9.51 0.94 5.27
CA ASP A 77 -9.03 2.11 6.00
C ASP A 77 -7.74 2.67 5.39
N GLU A 78 -6.82 1.81 4.95
CA GLU A 78 -5.62 2.19 4.19
C GLU A 78 -5.99 2.92 2.90
N ALA A 79 -6.96 2.37 2.14
CA ALA A 79 -7.42 2.99 0.90
C ALA A 79 -8.08 4.36 1.16
N THR A 80 -8.81 4.49 2.27
CA THR A 80 -9.42 5.75 2.70
C THR A 80 -8.35 6.79 3.06
N ALA A 81 -7.35 6.40 3.84
CA ALA A 81 -6.26 7.28 4.26
C ALA A 81 -5.45 7.81 3.07
N ILE A 82 -5.11 6.93 2.12
CA ILE A 82 -4.39 7.32 0.90
C ILE A 82 -5.24 8.27 0.05
N ALA A 83 -6.54 8.01 -0.11
CA ALA A 83 -7.41 8.86 -0.91
C ALA A 83 -7.53 10.28 -0.32
N ILE A 84 -7.63 10.42 1.00
CA ILE A 84 -7.65 11.71 1.70
C ILE A 84 -6.33 12.44 1.48
N GLY A 85 -5.19 11.78 1.73
CA GLY A 85 -3.87 12.38 1.56
C GLY A 85 -3.61 12.89 0.14
N LEU A 86 -4.02 12.12 -0.88
CA LEU A 86 -3.90 12.51 -2.28
C LEU A 86 -4.78 13.72 -2.62
N ARG A 87 -5.99 13.82 -2.06
CA ARG A 87 -6.87 14.99 -2.26
C ARG A 87 -6.32 16.23 -1.58
N THR A 88 -5.81 16.11 -0.36
CA THR A 88 -5.18 17.23 0.36
C THR A 88 -3.93 17.74 -0.38
N ALA A 89 -3.08 16.84 -0.89
CA ALA A 89 -1.93 17.20 -1.71
C ALA A 89 -2.34 17.86 -3.05
N ALA A 90 -3.40 17.37 -3.69
CA ALA A 90 -3.97 17.98 -4.90
C ALA A 90 -4.57 19.38 -4.64
N ALA A 91 -5.04 19.66 -3.43
CA ALA A 91 -5.55 20.98 -3.02
C ALA A 91 -4.44 21.99 -2.69
N GLY A 92 -3.17 21.66 -2.90
CA GLY A 92 -2.03 22.57 -2.70
C GLY A 92 -1.44 22.54 -1.29
N ALA A 93 -1.82 21.57 -0.44
CA ALA A 93 -1.20 21.41 0.88
C ALA A 93 0.29 21.01 0.81
N VAL A 94 0.73 20.46 -0.33
CA VAL A 94 2.13 20.13 -0.60
C VAL A 94 2.50 20.64 -1.98
N THR A 95 3.38 21.64 -2.03
CA THR A 95 3.78 22.30 -3.28
C THR A 95 4.51 21.36 -4.23
N GLY A 96 4.14 21.36 -5.52
CA GLY A 96 4.87 20.68 -6.58
C GLY A 96 4.48 19.21 -6.82
N ILE A 97 3.41 18.73 -6.17
CA ILE A 97 2.86 17.38 -6.40
C ILE A 97 1.38 17.38 -6.74
N GLU A 98 0.78 18.54 -7.03
CA GLU A 98 -0.66 18.71 -7.23
C GLU A 98 -1.17 17.82 -8.37
N ASP A 99 -0.59 17.96 -9.56
CA ASP A 99 -0.93 17.18 -10.77
C ASP A 99 -0.62 15.68 -10.62
N THR A 100 0.43 15.35 -9.88
CA THR A 100 0.83 13.96 -9.62
C THR A 100 -0.16 13.30 -8.66
N SER A 101 -0.62 14.05 -7.65
CA SER A 101 -1.60 13.61 -6.67
C SER A 101 -2.97 13.39 -7.30
N LEU A 102 -3.41 14.28 -8.21
CA LEU A 102 -4.62 14.09 -9.01
C LEU A 102 -4.55 12.82 -9.87
N ARG A 103 -3.42 12.59 -10.54
CA ARG A 103 -3.21 11.37 -11.35
C ARG A 103 -3.19 10.10 -10.50
N ALA A 104 -2.57 10.13 -9.32
CA ALA A 104 -2.57 9.00 -8.40
C ALA A 104 -3.97 8.72 -7.85
N LEU A 105 -4.72 9.76 -7.50
CA LEU A 105 -6.10 9.64 -7.02
C LEU A 105 -7.01 9.00 -8.07
N ALA A 106 -6.90 9.43 -9.34
CA ALA A 106 -7.67 8.83 -10.43
C ALA A 106 -7.39 7.33 -10.58
N LYS A 107 -6.12 6.89 -10.42
CA LYS A 107 -5.75 5.46 -10.44
C LYS A 107 -6.35 4.70 -9.26
N LEU A 108 -6.40 5.31 -8.08
CA LEU A 108 -7.01 4.71 -6.88
C LEU A 108 -8.53 4.57 -7.03
N GLU A 109 -9.22 5.60 -7.54
CA GLU A 109 -10.66 5.59 -7.72
C GLU A 109 -11.14 4.51 -8.71
N GLN A 110 -10.33 4.15 -9.69
CA GLN A 110 -10.61 3.06 -10.63
C GLN A 110 -10.73 1.70 -9.94
N VAL A 111 -9.99 1.48 -8.84
CA VAL A 111 -9.97 0.21 -8.11
C VAL A 111 -10.78 0.22 -6.80
N LEU A 112 -11.21 1.40 -6.34
CA LEU A 112 -12.03 1.55 -5.14
C LEU A 112 -13.46 0.97 -5.31
N PRO A 113 -13.93 0.10 -4.40
CA PRO A 113 -15.33 -0.30 -4.32
C PRO A 113 -16.26 0.90 -4.10
N HIS A 114 -17.49 0.85 -4.64
CA HIS A 114 -18.42 1.98 -4.61
C HIS A 114 -18.69 2.53 -3.20
N ARG A 115 -18.72 1.66 -2.18
CA ARG A 115 -18.88 2.03 -0.76
C ARG A 115 -17.78 2.98 -0.25
N LEU A 116 -16.54 2.77 -0.69
CA LEU A 116 -15.39 3.53 -0.25
C LEU A 116 -15.31 4.89 -0.95
N ARG A 117 -15.75 4.97 -2.22
CA ARG A 117 -15.85 6.26 -2.93
C ARG A 117 -16.75 7.24 -2.19
N ALA A 118 -17.90 6.78 -1.70
CA ALA A 118 -18.83 7.61 -0.93
C ALA A 118 -18.22 8.05 0.42
N ARG A 119 -17.55 7.13 1.13
CA ARG A 119 -16.87 7.43 2.41
C ARG A 119 -15.76 8.47 2.22
N VAL A 120 -14.94 8.33 1.18
CA VAL A 120 -13.86 9.27 0.85
C VAL A 120 -14.42 10.65 0.46
N ALA A 121 -15.46 10.71 -0.36
CA ALA A 121 -16.09 11.98 -0.75
C ALA A 121 -16.62 12.74 0.48
N ALA A 122 -17.36 12.05 1.35
CA ALA A 122 -17.90 12.64 2.58
C ALA A 122 -16.81 13.13 3.54
N LEU A 123 -15.72 12.36 3.72
CA LEU A 123 -14.60 12.77 4.57
C LEU A 123 -13.80 13.93 3.98
N THR A 124 -13.70 14.02 2.66
CA THR A 124 -13.03 15.15 1.99
C THR A 124 -13.83 16.44 2.18
N GLU A 125 -15.15 16.41 2.00
CA GLU A 125 -16.02 17.58 2.24
C GLU A 125 -15.92 18.08 3.68
N ALA A 126 -15.84 17.14 4.64
CA ALA A 126 -15.62 17.48 6.04
C ALA A 126 -14.22 18.09 6.29
N ALA A 127 -13.17 17.60 5.61
CA ALA A 127 -11.81 18.09 5.77
C ALA A 127 -11.60 19.50 5.18
N VAL A 128 -12.31 19.85 4.11
CA VAL A 128 -12.32 21.23 3.55
C VAL A 128 -12.99 22.23 4.51
N SER A 129 -13.83 21.74 5.44
CA SER A 129 -14.49 22.59 6.45
C SER A 129 -13.64 22.90 7.68
N LEU A 130 -12.44 22.31 7.83
CA LEU A 130 -11.49 22.78 8.84
C LEU A 130 -10.65 23.92 8.26
N PRO A 131 -10.79 25.17 8.75
CA PRO A 131 -9.87 26.23 8.36
C PRO A 131 -8.43 25.83 8.79
N PRO A 132 -7.41 26.22 8.01
CA PRO A 132 -6.03 26.02 8.43
C PRO A 132 -5.84 26.68 9.80
N GLN A 133 -5.39 25.92 10.80
CA GLN A 133 -5.00 26.48 12.08
C GLN A 133 -3.66 27.22 11.94
N ASP A 134 -3.67 28.32 11.20
CA ASP A 134 -2.75 29.43 11.42
C ASP A 134 -3.37 30.37 12.46
N ALA A 135 -3.49 29.88 13.69
CA ALA A 135 -3.66 30.75 14.84
C ALA A 135 -2.30 30.83 15.52
N ALA A 136 -1.44 31.72 15.02
CA ALA A 136 -0.39 32.28 15.85
C ALA A 136 -1.06 32.76 17.15
N PRO A 137 -0.58 32.36 18.35
CA PRO A 137 -1.15 32.90 19.58
C PRO A 137 -1.04 34.43 19.53
N PRO A 138 -2.08 35.19 19.88
CA PRO A 138 -1.99 36.64 19.89
C PRO A 138 -0.84 37.01 20.82
N ALA A 139 0.16 37.70 20.26
CA ALA A 139 1.25 38.27 21.03
C ALA A 139 0.62 39.13 22.13
N ALA A 140 0.76 38.68 23.38
CA ALA A 140 0.38 39.47 24.53
C ALA A 140 1.19 40.75 24.49
N ASP A 141 0.49 41.87 24.32
CA ASP A 141 1.02 43.22 24.36
C ASP A 141 1.53 43.49 25.79
N PRO A 142 2.84 43.66 26.04
CA PRO A 142 3.31 44.08 27.34
C PRO A 142 3.34 45.61 27.33
N ALA A 143 2.22 46.23 27.70
CA ALA A 143 2.18 47.65 28.03
C ALA A 143 1.93 47.83 29.53
N VAL A 144 2.80 48.67 30.13
CA VAL A 144 2.81 49.30 31.46
C VAL A 144 3.57 48.56 32.56
#